data_AF-A0A8T4HRX8-F1
#
_entry.id   AF-A0A8T4HRX8-F1
#
_cell.length_a   1.000
_cell.length_b   1.000
_cell.length_c   1.000
_cell.angle_alpha   90.00
_cell.angle_beta   90.00
_cell.angle_gamma   90.00
#
_symmetry.space_group_name_H-M   'P 1'
#
loop_
_entity.id
_entity.type
_entity.pdbx_description
1 polymer ?
#
loop_
_entity_poly.entity_id
_entity_poly.type
_entity_poly.pdbx_seq_one_letter_code
_entity_poly.pdbx_strand_id
1 'polypeptide(L)'
;MPPHTHARRSHKRTRATVAVGLGAVLGSTALFAGVQSATAGPKDSTPSMNESFESAAEEYDVPRDVLAAVGYGETHFDGHDGKPSQAHGFGVMHLVSNPSRHTLEQAAEITGESVTELRKDTDANIHGGAAVLRAHADKLGLSAAERNDVDAWYPAVARYSGAEGAVARMYADDVYDTLNKGVGATTPDGERIEVAGRTVHPDRSEVDASGLDTKAPDYPDAAWVPAHGANYADGRSAKIDKIVVHVTQGSYAGTISWFQNPDAKVSSHYVVRSKDGQVTQMVRDANTAYHARSANSSSLGIEHEGYVDDASWFTDPMYRSSAKLTRHLADKHGVPLDRKHIVGHNELPDNDHTDPGKHWNWDTYMKLVKG
;
A
#
# COMPACT_ATOMS: atom_id res chain seq x y z
N MET A 1 -60.97 59.36 -6.80
CA MET A 1 -61.92 58.91 -5.77
C MET A 1 -61.18 57.94 -4.84
N PRO A 2 -60.89 58.39 -3.62
CA PRO A 2 -60.29 57.59 -2.55
C PRO A 2 -61.43 57.11 -1.62
N PRO A 3 -61.23 56.92 -0.30
CA PRO A 3 -60.45 55.93 0.46
C PRO A 3 -61.37 55.21 1.49
N HIS A 4 -60.86 54.40 2.43
CA HIS A 4 -60.73 54.73 3.86
C HIS A 4 -60.57 53.39 4.63
N THR A 5 -59.89 53.19 5.77
CA THR A 5 -58.97 53.97 6.62
C THR A 5 -58.45 53.03 7.73
N HIS A 6 -57.18 53.23 8.10
CA HIS A 6 -56.55 53.16 9.43
C HIS A 6 -57.25 52.51 10.63
N ALA A 7 -56.48 51.79 11.45
CA ALA A 7 -56.08 52.32 12.77
C ALA A 7 -54.87 51.60 13.40
N ARG A 8 -53.90 52.42 13.82
CA ARG A 8 -52.74 52.16 14.68
C ARG A 8 -53.16 52.43 16.14
N ARG A 9 -52.59 51.72 17.12
CA ARG A 9 -52.22 52.21 18.50
C ARG A 9 -51.57 51.03 19.25
N SER A 10 -50.29 51.04 19.62
CA SER A 10 -49.53 51.91 20.54
C SER A 10 -49.78 51.66 22.03
N HIS A 11 -48.71 51.13 22.67
CA HIS A 11 -48.25 51.29 24.06
C HIS A 11 -49.10 50.75 25.22
N LYS A 12 -48.45 49.96 26.10
CA LYS A 12 -47.78 50.49 27.31
C LYS A 12 -46.93 49.43 28.02
N ARG A 13 -45.72 49.86 28.41
CA ARG A 13 -44.90 49.27 29.48
C ARG A 13 -45.56 49.54 30.82
N THR A 14 -45.50 48.59 31.74
CA THR A 14 -45.59 48.89 33.18
C THR A 14 -44.60 48.00 33.94
N ARG A 15 -43.58 48.64 34.51
CA ARG A 15 -42.80 48.12 35.64
C ARG A 15 -43.67 48.25 36.89
N ALA A 16 -43.62 47.27 37.78
CA ALA A 16 -43.93 47.46 39.19
C ALA A 16 -42.95 46.65 40.04
N THR A 17 -42.48 47.31 41.10
CA THR A 17 -41.32 46.99 41.93
C THR A 17 -41.83 46.69 43.35
N VAL A 18 -41.34 45.59 43.94
CA VAL A 18 -40.93 45.39 45.35
C VAL A 18 -41.91 45.60 46.52
N ALA A 19 -42.02 44.58 47.37
CA ALA A 19 -41.86 44.62 48.84
C ALA A 19 -41.57 43.18 49.35
N VAL A 20 -40.32 42.84 49.72
CA VAL A 20 -39.72 42.81 51.08
C VAL A 20 -40.38 41.81 52.03
N GLY A 21 -39.65 40.72 52.31
CA GLY A 21 -39.80 39.86 53.48
C GLY A 21 -38.41 39.48 54.01
N LEU A 22 -38.07 39.99 55.20
CA LEU A 22 -36.83 39.71 55.93
C LEU A 22 -36.80 38.25 56.41
N GLY A 23 -35.67 37.58 56.23
CA GLY A 23 -35.34 36.31 56.85
C GLY A 23 -33.84 36.07 56.78
N ALA A 24 -33.12 36.53 57.80
CA ALA A 24 -31.67 36.42 57.91
C ALA A 24 -31.24 35.00 58.29
N VAL A 25 -30.35 34.39 57.49
CA VAL A 25 -29.43 33.36 57.97
C VAL A 25 -28.05 33.66 57.37
N LEU A 26 -27.08 33.86 58.26
CA LEU A 26 -25.68 34.12 57.98
C LEU A 26 -25.01 32.86 57.40
N GLY A 27 -24.30 33.03 56.28
CA GLY A 27 -23.50 31.98 55.65
C GLY A 27 -22.49 32.60 54.66
N SER A 28 -21.37 33.02 55.22
CA SER A 28 -20.05 33.36 54.64
C SER A 28 -19.83 33.26 53.12
N THR A 29 -19.49 34.42 52.53
CA THR A 29 -18.50 34.69 51.45
C THR A 29 -17.79 33.51 50.76
N ALA A 30 -17.92 33.42 49.43
CA ALA A 30 -16.85 33.76 48.47
C ALA A 30 -17.30 33.48 47.02
N LEU A 31 -17.29 34.53 46.19
CA LEU A 31 -17.30 34.42 44.73
C LEU A 31 -15.93 33.90 44.29
N PHE A 32 -15.88 32.72 43.67
CA PHE A 32 -14.80 32.35 42.76
C PHE A 32 -15.40 32.11 41.39
N ALA A 33 -15.23 33.09 40.52
CA ALA A 33 -15.29 32.90 39.08
C ALA A 33 -14.14 31.96 38.71
N GLY A 34 -14.44 30.68 38.51
CA GLY A 34 -13.51 29.74 37.93
C GLY A 34 -13.30 30.11 36.47
N VAL A 35 -12.26 30.90 36.21
CA VAL A 35 -11.61 30.89 34.90
C VAL A 35 -11.03 29.49 34.76
N GLN A 36 -11.71 28.62 34.02
CA GLN A 36 -11.09 27.39 33.55
C GLN A 36 -10.00 27.81 32.57
N SER A 37 -8.79 27.99 33.08
CA SER A 37 -7.59 27.96 32.27
C SER A 37 -7.57 26.60 31.60
N ALA A 38 -7.93 26.54 30.32
CA ALA A 38 -7.56 25.43 29.47
C ALA A 38 -6.03 25.45 29.40
N THR A 39 -5.40 24.66 30.27
CA THR A 39 -4.00 24.30 30.11
C THR A 39 -3.94 23.39 28.90
N ALA A 40 -3.70 23.96 27.72
CA ALA A 40 -3.19 23.20 26.59
C ALA A 40 -1.86 22.60 27.06
N GLY A 41 -1.87 21.29 27.31
CA GLY A 41 -0.64 20.54 27.48
C GLY A 41 0.19 20.61 26.20
N PRO A 42 1.49 20.26 26.25
CA PRO A 42 2.34 20.21 25.07
C PRO A 42 1.69 19.34 23.99
N LYS A 43 1.67 19.79 22.73
CA LYS A 43 1.36 18.97 21.56
C LYS A 43 2.53 18.03 21.25
N ASP A 44 2.90 17.17 22.20
CA ASP A 44 4.07 16.28 22.10
C ASP A 44 3.67 14.81 21.90
N SER A 45 2.50 14.55 21.30
CA SER A 45 2.14 13.21 20.81
C SER A 45 2.31 13.16 19.31
N THR A 46 3.13 12.24 18.80
CA THR A 46 3.12 11.84 17.39
C THR A 46 1.68 11.58 16.97
N PRO A 47 1.19 12.16 15.86
CA PRO A 47 -0.16 11.90 15.38
C PRO A 47 -0.39 10.40 15.21
N SER A 48 -1.59 9.95 15.51
CA SER A 48 -2.01 8.61 15.11
C SER A 48 -2.03 8.50 13.58
N MET A 49 -1.96 7.28 13.06
CA MET A 49 -1.99 7.06 11.61
C MET A 49 -3.33 7.48 11.01
N ASN A 50 -4.46 7.32 11.73
CA ASN A 50 -5.75 7.86 11.29
C ASN A 50 -5.73 9.40 11.20
N GLU A 51 -5.18 10.10 12.20
CA GLU A 51 -5.03 11.57 12.16
C GLU A 51 -4.09 12.00 11.03
N SER A 52 -3.04 11.22 10.75
CA SER A 52 -2.11 11.46 9.64
C SER A 52 -2.82 11.34 8.29
N PHE A 53 -3.61 10.28 8.09
CA PHE A 53 -4.40 10.08 6.87
C PHE A 53 -5.49 11.15 6.69
N GLU A 54 -6.17 11.55 7.77
CA GLU A 54 -7.19 12.60 7.72
C GLU A 54 -6.57 13.97 7.38
N SER A 55 -5.50 14.36 8.08
CA SER A 55 -4.85 15.65 7.84
C SER A 55 -4.20 15.75 6.46
N ALA A 56 -3.51 14.70 5.99
CA ALA A 56 -2.94 14.66 4.65
C ALA A 56 -4.02 14.71 3.55
N ALA A 57 -5.14 14.03 3.76
CA ALA A 57 -6.27 14.09 2.84
C ALA A 57 -6.84 15.51 2.71
N GLU A 58 -7.02 16.20 3.83
CA GLU A 58 -7.50 17.58 3.88
C GLU A 58 -6.50 18.57 3.24
N GLU A 59 -5.21 18.42 3.53
CA GLU A 59 -4.17 19.32 3.04
C GLU A 59 -3.98 19.22 1.53
N TYR A 60 -3.95 18.00 1.00
CA TYR A 60 -3.64 17.75 -0.41
C TYR A 60 -4.89 17.58 -1.29
N ASP A 61 -6.10 17.66 -0.72
CA ASP A 61 -7.38 17.46 -1.44
C ASP A 61 -7.41 16.09 -2.14
N VAL A 62 -7.01 15.05 -1.39
CA VAL A 62 -7.02 13.63 -1.81
C VAL A 62 -8.07 12.91 -0.96
N PRO A 63 -8.95 12.07 -1.53
CA PRO A 63 -9.86 11.27 -0.72
C PRO A 63 -9.10 10.38 0.27
N ARG A 64 -9.37 10.54 1.57
CA ARG A 64 -8.72 9.81 2.66
C ARG A 64 -8.70 8.29 2.42
N ASP A 65 -9.80 7.73 1.93
CA ASP A 65 -9.92 6.29 1.66
C ASP A 65 -9.04 5.83 0.49
N VAL A 66 -8.84 6.66 -0.54
CA VAL A 66 -7.88 6.37 -1.63
C VAL A 66 -6.47 6.35 -1.07
N LEU A 67 -6.11 7.34 -0.25
CA LEU A 67 -4.81 7.44 0.38
C LEU A 67 -4.52 6.24 1.29
N ALA A 68 -5.48 5.86 2.14
CA ALA A 68 -5.38 4.69 3.01
C ALA A 68 -5.35 3.37 2.22
N ALA A 69 -6.12 3.24 1.13
CA ALA A 69 -6.08 2.04 0.29
C ALA A 69 -4.72 1.88 -0.41
N VAL A 70 -4.07 2.98 -0.82
CA VAL A 70 -2.69 2.98 -1.31
C VAL A 70 -1.72 2.52 -0.22
N GLY A 71 -1.76 3.12 0.97
CA GLY A 71 -0.88 2.74 2.08
C GLY A 71 -1.06 1.27 2.52
N TYR A 72 -2.29 0.75 2.45
CA TYR A 72 -2.54 -0.67 2.66
C TYR A 72 -1.90 -1.52 1.57
N GLY A 73 -2.15 -1.21 0.29
CA GLY A 73 -1.61 -1.99 -0.83
C GLY A 73 -0.08 -2.00 -0.92
N GLU A 74 0.58 -0.96 -0.41
CA GLU A 74 2.04 -0.87 -0.42
C GLU A 74 2.70 -1.63 0.72
N THR A 75 2.22 -1.45 1.96
CA THR A 75 2.94 -1.95 3.15
C THR A 75 2.06 -2.53 4.25
N HIS A 76 0.76 -2.74 4.00
CA HIS A 76 -0.22 -3.11 5.03
C HIS A 76 -0.19 -2.16 6.25
N PHE A 77 0.07 -0.86 6.01
CA PHE A 77 0.22 0.16 7.06
C PHE A 77 1.45 0.00 7.97
N ASP A 78 2.50 -0.67 7.50
CA ASP A 78 3.77 -0.73 8.20
C ASP A 78 4.81 0.24 7.58
N GLY A 79 5.47 1.03 8.42
CA GLY A 79 6.56 1.91 8.00
C GLY A 79 7.93 1.22 7.92
N HIS A 80 8.02 -0.02 8.39
CA HIS A 80 9.23 -0.87 8.43
C HIS A 80 10.44 -0.20 9.09
N ASP A 81 10.22 0.60 10.14
CA ASP A 81 11.23 1.42 10.81
C ASP A 81 12.03 2.34 9.86
N GLY A 82 11.45 2.69 8.72
CA GLY A 82 12.10 3.45 7.65
C GLY A 82 13.22 2.70 6.92
N LYS A 83 13.25 1.37 6.99
CA LYS A 83 14.12 0.53 6.16
C LYS A 83 13.57 0.47 4.73
N PRO A 84 14.46 0.39 3.73
CA PRO A 84 14.03 0.31 2.34
C PRO A 84 13.43 -1.06 1.99
N SER A 85 12.45 -1.07 1.10
CA SER A 85 12.07 -2.23 0.27
C SER A 85 13.17 -2.56 -0.74
N GLN A 86 13.05 -3.69 -1.47
CA GLN A 86 13.99 -4.01 -2.57
C GLN A 86 14.01 -2.94 -3.68
N ALA A 87 12.90 -2.25 -3.88
CA ALA A 87 12.80 -1.16 -4.86
C ALA A 87 13.36 0.18 -4.33
N HIS A 88 13.92 0.21 -3.10
CA HIS A 88 14.27 1.41 -2.36
C HIS A 88 13.09 2.35 -2.09
N GLY A 89 11.93 1.76 -1.77
CA GLY A 89 10.74 2.44 -1.24
C GLY A 89 10.73 2.47 0.29
N PHE A 90 10.17 3.52 0.87
CA PHE A 90 10.24 3.79 2.31
C PHE A 90 8.88 4.20 2.91
N GLY A 91 8.64 3.80 4.16
CA GLY A 91 7.48 4.15 4.95
C GLY A 91 6.16 3.58 4.43
N VAL A 92 5.05 3.95 5.08
CA VAL A 92 3.69 3.46 4.82
C VAL A 92 3.25 3.63 3.37
N MET A 93 3.67 4.73 2.73
CA MET A 93 3.28 5.08 1.38
C MET A 93 4.29 4.63 0.32
N HIS A 94 5.35 3.91 0.71
CA HIS A 94 6.41 3.40 -0.18
C HIS A 94 6.97 4.48 -1.13
N LEU A 95 7.44 5.58 -0.55
CA LEU A 95 8.09 6.64 -1.33
C LEU A 95 9.46 6.15 -1.81
N VAL A 96 9.70 6.17 -3.12
CA VAL A 96 10.82 5.49 -3.79
C VAL A 96 11.95 6.45 -4.13
N SER A 97 13.19 6.00 -3.88
CA SER A 97 14.43 6.66 -4.29
C SER A 97 15.37 5.63 -4.94
N ASN A 98 15.34 5.55 -6.27
CA ASN A 98 16.20 4.67 -7.07
C ASN A 98 16.52 5.31 -8.44
N PRO A 99 17.40 4.74 -9.30
CA PRO A 99 17.81 5.38 -10.56
C PRO A 99 16.70 5.72 -11.55
N SER A 100 15.53 5.10 -11.41
CA SER A 100 14.39 5.24 -12.33
C SER A 100 13.17 5.92 -11.70
N ARG A 101 13.08 5.98 -10.37
CA ARG A 101 11.92 6.46 -9.62
C ARG A 101 12.38 7.32 -8.45
N HIS A 102 11.79 8.50 -8.34
CA HIS A 102 12.19 9.55 -7.40
C HIS A 102 10.98 10.15 -6.66
N THR A 103 10.01 9.32 -6.26
CA THR A 103 8.82 9.83 -5.55
C THR A 103 9.15 10.31 -4.14
N LEU A 104 10.22 9.80 -3.53
CA LEU A 104 10.73 10.30 -2.25
C LEU A 104 11.29 11.73 -2.38
N GLU A 105 12.09 11.99 -3.43
CA GLU A 105 12.60 13.33 -3.70
C GLU A 105 11.48 14.28 -4.12
N GLN A 106 10.51 13.81 -4.92
CA GLN A 106 9.34 14.59 -5.29
C GLN A 106 8.50 14.97 -4.05
N ALA A 107 8.29 14.04 -3.13
CA ALA A 107 7.61 14.32 -1.86
C ALA A 107 8.36 15.40 -1.06
N ALA A 108 9.68 15.27 -0.92
CA ALA A 108 10.51 16.25 -0.22
C ALA A 108 10.41 17.65 -0.84
N GLU A 109 10.39 17.74 -2.16
CA GLU A 109 10.24 19.01 -2.88
C GLU A 109 8.87 19.66 -2.63
N ILE A 110 7.79 18.86 -2.64
CA ILE A 110 6.42 19.39 -2.51
C ILE A 110 6.10 19.76 -1.05
N THR A 111 6.43 18.90 -0.10
CA THR A 111 6.08 19.10 1.32
C THR A 111 7.06 20.02 2.04
N GLY A 112 8.30 20.13 1.53
CA GLY A 112 9.40 20.80 2.22
C GLY A 112 10.04 19.94 3.33
N GLU A 113 9.57 18.71 3.52
CA GLU A 113 10.14 17.77 4.48
C GLU A 113 11.50 17.24 4.02
N SER A 114 12.35 16.86 4.97
CA SER A 114 13.61 16.24 4.61
C SER A 114 13.39 14.78 4.17
N VAL A 115 14.24 14.30 3.25
CA VAL A 115 14.27 12.88 2.86
C VAL A 115 14.46 11.95 4.07
N THR A 116 15.13 12.40 5.13
CA THR A 116 15.31 11.60 6.36
C THR A 116 13.99 11.44 7.12
N GLU A 117 13.22 12.52 7.25
CA GLU A 117 11.91 12.49 7.92
C GLU A 117 10.92 11.65 7.11
N LEU A 118 10.80 11.90 5.80
CA LEU A 118 9.94 11.13 4.90
C LEU A 118 10.25 9.62 4.88
N ARG A 119 11.47 9.21 5.25
CA ARG A 119 11.81 7.79 5.36
C ARG A 119 11.30 7.15 6.65
N LYS A 120 11.28 7.89 7.76
CA LYS A 120 11.18 7.32 9.12
C LYS A 120 9.92 7.73 9.85
N ASP A 121 9.49 8.96 9.67
CA ASP A 121 8.32 9.51 10.33
C ASP A 121 7.06 9.15 9.54
N THR A 122 6.12 8.51 10.21
CA THR A 122 4.88 8.00 9.60
C THR A 122 4.01 9.14 9.07
N ASP A 123 3.86 10.22 9.83
CA ASP A 123 3.03 11.36 9.45
C ASP A 123 3.61 12.06 8.22
N ALA A 124 4.91 12.38 8.26
CA ALA A 124 5.63 12.96 7.13
C ALA A 124 5.53 12.08 5.88
N ASN A 125 5.68 10.76 6.03
CA ASN A 125 5.58 9.83 4.90
C ASN A 125 4.17 9.78 4.29
N ILE A 126 3.11 9.80 5.12
CA ILE A 126 1.71 9.83 4.66
C ILE A 126 1.41 11.15 3.92
N HIS A 127 1.84 12.28 4.47
CA HIS A 127 1.77 13.59 3.80
C HIS A 127 2.54 13.62 2.48
N GLY A 128 3.75 13.04 2.45
CA GLY A 128 4.54 12.89 1.24
C GLY A 128 3.85 12.04 0.15
N GLY A 129 3.23 10.93 0.55
CA GLY A 129 2.43 10.10 -0.37
C GLY A 129 1.21 10.85 -0.92
N ALA A 130 0.48 11.57 -0.07
CA ALA A 130 -0.65 12.41 -0.47
C ALA A 130 -0.22 13.52 -1.44
N ALA A 131 0.90 14.18 -1.18
CA ALA A 131 1.49 15.20 -2.03
C ALA A 131 1.83 14.66 -3.43
N VAL A 132 2.44 13.47 -3.51
CA VAL A 132 2.77 12.82 -4.79
C VAL A 132 1.51 12.42 -5.55
N LEU A 133 0.51 11.82 -4.89
CA LEU A 133 -0.80 11.51 -5.49
C LEU A 133 -1.46 12.77 -6.05
N ARG A 134 -1.48 13.85 -5.27
CA ARG A 134 -2.06 15.12 -5.69
C ARG A 134 -1.33 15.70 -6.90
N ALA A 135 0.00 15.65 -6.91
CA ALA A 135 0.79 16.09 -8.07
C ALA A 135 0.47 15.28 -9.35
N HIS A 136 0.15 13.98 -9.23
CA HIS A 136 -0.32 13.20 -10.37
C HIS A 136 -1.72 13.63 -10.84
N ALA A 137 -2.66 13.87 -9.91
CA ALA A 137 -4.00 14.38 -10.21
C ALA A 137 -3.95 15.75 -10.90
N ASP A 138 -3.09 16.67 -10.44
CA ASP A 138 -2.91 17.97 -11.06
C ASP A 138 -2.32 17.87 -12.48
N LYS A 139 -1.35 16.96 -12.69
CA LYS A 139 -0.81 16.66 -14.04
C LYS A 139 -1.83 16.04 -14.99
N LEU A 140 -2.86 15.37 -14.45
CA LEU A 140 -3.99 14.85 -15.21
C LEU A 140 -5.06 15.91 -15.46
N GLY A 141 -5.00 17.05 -14.76
CA GLY A 141 -5.96 18.14 -14.91
C GLY A 141 -7.27 17.91 -14.16
N LEU A 142 -7.30 17.04 -13.13
CA LEU A 142 -8.50 16.83 -12.33
C LEU A 142 -8.97 18.14 -11.69
N SER A 143 -10.23 18.49 -11.93
CA SER A 143 -10.91 19.60 -11.29
C SER A 143 -11.15 19.32 -9.80
N ALA A 144 -11.48 20.37 -9.04
CA ALA A 144 -11.86 20.21 -7.63
C ALA A 144 -13.10 19.31 -7.45
N ALA A 145 -14.03 19.29 -8.41
CA ALA A 145 -15.18 18.40 -8.36
C ALA A 145 -14.78 16.94 -8.56
N GLU A 146 -13.90 16.67 -9.54
CA GLU A 146 -13.37 15.32 -9.79
C GLU A 146 -12.51 14.83 -8.64
N ARG A 147 -11.74 15.69 -7.97
CA ARG A 147 -10.96 15.27 -6.79
C ARG A 147 -11.82 14.81 -5.62
N ASN A 148 -13.09 15.25 -5.54
CA ASN A 148 -14.05 14.74 -4.56
C ASN A 148 -14.69 13.40 -4.95
N ASP A 149 -14.46 12.92 -6.19
CA ASP A 149 -14.94 11.63 -6.66
C ASP A 149 -13.82 10.59 -6.62
N VAL A 150 -13.99 9.56 -5.79
CA VAL A 150 -13.02 8.46 -5.66
C VAL A 150 -12.74 7.80 -7.01
N ASP A 151 -13.72 7.68 -7.91
CA ASP A 151 -13.52 7.00 -9.20
C ASP A 151 -12.62 7.77 -10.16
N ALA A 152 -12.54 9.10 -10.04
CA ALA A 152 -11.68 9.94 -10.88
C ALA A 152 -10.17 9.77 -10.59
N TRP A 153 -9.80 9.26 -9.41
CA TRP A 153 -8.41 9.11 -9.00
C TRP A 153 -7.67 7.95 -9.67
N TYR A 154 -8.37 7.10 -10.42
CA TYR A 154 -7.81 5.85 -10.94
C TYR A 154 -6.54 6.05 -11.77
N PRO A 155 -6.47 7.01 -12.71
CA PRO A 155 -5.24 7.25 -13.46
C PRO A 155 -4.12 7.84 -12.60
N ALA A 156 -4.43 8.60 -11.54
CA ALA A 156 -3.45 9.13 -10.62
C ALA A 156 -2.82 8.02 -9.76
N VAL A 157 -3.66 7.09 -9.26
CA VAL A 157 -3.21 5.88 -8.55
C VAL A 157 -2.36 5.00 -9.47
N ALA A 158 -2.77 4.80 -10.72
CA ALA A 158 -1.96 4.05 -11.70
C ALA A 158 -0.57 4.68 -11.89
N ARG A 159 -0.47 6.01 -11.97
CA ARG A 159 0.82 6.73 -12.07
C ARG A 159 1.66 6.65 -10.79
N TYR A 160 1.03 6.60 -9.62
CA TYR A 160 1.71 6.48 -8.34
C TYR A 160 2.59 5.22 -8.25
N SER A 161 2.13 4.13 -8.89
CA SER A 161 2.88 2.86 -8.99
C SER A 161 4.29 3.01 -9.57
N GLY A 162 4.55 4.10 -10.30
CA GLY A 162 5.78 4.34 -11.04
C GLY A 162 6.06 3.34 -12.17
N ALA A 163 5.07 2.50 -12.51
CA ALA A 163 5.10 1.57 -13.62
C ALA A 163 4.34 2.11 -14.83
N GLU A 164 4.42 1.40 -15.95
CA GLU A 164 3.67 1.71 -17.18
C GLU A 164 2.79 0.54 -17.61
N GLY A 165 1.82 0.85 -18.48
CA GLY A 165 0.93 -0.13 -19.11
C GLY A 165 0.25 -1.09 -18.12
N ALA A 166 0.29 -2.38 -18.47
CA ALA A 166 -0.30 -3.46 -17.69
C ALA A 166 0.06 -3.43 -16.19
N VAL A 167 1.28 -3.05 -15.83
CA VAL A 167 1.71 -3.08 -14.42
C VAL A 167 1.09 -1.92 -13.64
N ALA A 168 1.03 -0.73 -14.23
CA ALA A 168 0.31 0.41 -13.65
C ALA A 168 -1.19 0.10 -13.50
N ARG A 169 -1.74 -0.61 -14.49
CA ARG A 169 -3.13 -1.09 -14.47
C ARG A 169 -3.39 -2.08 -13.35
N MET A 170 -2.52 -3.07 -13.17
CA MET A 170 -2.60 -4.05 -12.07
C MET A 170 -2.57 -3.38 -10.71
N TYR A 171 -1.70 -2.39 -10.53
CA TYR A 171 -1.59 -1.63 -9.29
C TYR A 171 -2.88 -0.88 -8.97
N ALA A 172 -3.41 -0.11 -9.93
CA ALA A 172 -4.65 0.64 -9.72
C ALA A 172 -5.86 -0.28 -9.49
N ASP A 173 -5.97 -1.38 -10.24
CA ASP A 173 -7.01 -2.38 -9.99
C ASP A 173 -6.90 -3.00 -8.58
N ASP A 174 -5.69 -3.12 -8.03
CA ASP A 174 -5.49 -3.60 -6.67
C ASP A 174 -6.04 -2.65 -5.59
N VAL A 175 -5.67 -1.37 -5.71
CA VAL A 175 -6.16 -0.31 -4.82
C VAL A 175 -7.68 -0.18 -4.90
N TYR A 176 -8.25 -0.29 -6.10
CA TYR A 176 -9.71 -0.18 -6.29
C TYR A 176 -10.47 -1.42 -5.83
N ASP A 177 -9.90 -2.62 -5.95
CA ASP A 177 -10.45 -3.81 -5.30
C ASP A 177 -10.49 -3.66 -3.78
N THR A 178 -9.44 -3.03 -3.22
CA THR A 178 -9.32 -2.72 -1.79
C THR A 178 -10.40 -1.73 -1.36
N LEU A 179 -10.61 -0.65 -2.11
CA LEU A 179 -11.72 0.30 -1.90
C LEU A 179 -13.09 -0.40 -2.01
N ASN A 180 -13.23 -1.33 -2.96
CA ASN A 180 -14.49 -2.05 -3.17
C ASN A 180 -14.86 -2.96 -1.99
N LYS A 181 -13.88 -3.67 -1.45
CA LYS A 181 -14.07 -4.61 -0.33
C LYS A 181 -14.05 -3.92 1.03
N GLY A 182 -13.31 -2.82 1.14
CA GLY A 182 -12.93 -2.20 2.39
C GLY A 182 -11.74 -2.89 3.05
N VAL A 183 -11.17 -2.22 4.04
CA VAL A 183 -10.04 -2.69 4.86
C VAL A 183 -10.40 -2.52 6.32
N GLY A 184 -10.06 -3.52 7.13
CA GLY A 184 -10.02 -3.40 8.58
C GLY A 184 -8.72 -4.05 9.05
N ALA A 185 -7.67 -3.24 9.17
CA ALA A 185 -6.33 -3.70 9.51
C ALA A 185 -5.86 -3.09 10.83
N THR A 186 -4.96 -3.79 11.50
CA THR A 186 -4.29 -3.31 12.71
C THR A 186 -2.83 -3.06 12.36
N THR A 187 -2.39 -1.83 12.61
CA THR A 187 -1.00 -1.41 12.42
C THR A 187 -0.07 -2.11 13.42
N PRO A 188 1.26 -2.10 13.19
CA PRO A 188 2.21 -2.71 14.12
C PRO A 188 2.15 -2.17 15.57
N ASP A 189 1.77 -0.91 15.74
CA ASP A 189 1.60 -0.25 17.05
C ASP A 189 0.21 -0.47 17.68
N GLY A 190 -0.68 -1.21 17.00
CA GLY A 190 -1.97 -1.64 17.53
C GLY A 190 -3.15 -0.72 17.21
N GLU A 191 -2.92 0.35 16.44
CA GLU A 191 -3.98 1.20 15.93
C GLU A 191 -4.84 0.44 14.90
N ARG A 192 -6.15 0.69 14.89
CA ARG A 192 -7.05 0.10 13.90
C ARG A 192 -7.37 1.12 12.82
N ILE A 193 -7.11 0.75 11.57
CA ILE A 193 -7.44 1.55 10.39
C ILE A 193 -8.57 0.87 9.65
N GLU A 194 -9.62 1.64 9.39
CA GLU A 194 -10.77 1.19 8.60
C GLU A 194 -10.89 2.01 7.31
N VAL A 195 -11.13 1.31 6.21
CA VAL A 195 -11.64 1.88 4.96
C VAL A 195 -12.96 1.16 4.69
N ALA A 196 -14.07 1.90 4.71
CA ALA A 196 -15.38 1.32 4.48
C ALA A 196 -15.50 0.86 3.03
N GLY A 197 -15.87 -0.41 2.81
CA GLY A 197 -16.11 -0.93 1.47
C GLY A 197 -17.21 -0.14 0.76
N ARG A 198 -16.95 0.25 -0.49
CA ARG A 198 -17.89 1.01 -1.32
C ARG A 198 -17.87 0.54 -2.76
N THR A 199 -19.01 0.57 -3.44
CA THR A 199 -19.02 0.29 -4.87
C THR A 199 -18.24 1.38 -5.61
N VAL A 200 -17.24 0.96 -6.40
CA VAL A 200 -16.40 1.83 -7.23
C VAL A 200 -16.50 1.44 -8.70
N HIS A 201 -16.54 2.43 -9.57
CA HIS A 201 -16.66 2.26 -11.02
C HIS A 201 -15.68 3.19 -11.76
N PRO A 202 -14.37 3.07 -11.50
CA PRO A 202 -13.38 3.92 -12.15
C PRO A 202 -13.39 3.72 -13.66
N ASP A 203 -13.19 4.81 -14.39
CA ASP A 203 -12.86 4.73 -15.81
C ASP A 203 -11.43 4.21 -15.95
N ARG A 204 -11.32 3.00 -16.52
CA ARG A 204 -10.04 2.33 -16.73
C ARG A 204 -9.50 2.50 -18.16
N SER A 205 -10.21 3.22 -19.02
CA SER A 205 -9.90 3.34 -20.44
C SER A 205 -8.59 4.08 -20.72
N GLU A 206 -8.16 4.94 -19.79
CA GLU A 206 -6.92 5.72 -19.91
C GLU A 206 -5.66 4.96 -19.48
N VAL A 207 -5.81 3.79 -18.84
CA VAL A 207 -4.68 2.98 -18.35
C VAL A 207 -4.61 1.67 -19.14
N ASP A 208 -3.55 1.54 -19.93
CA ASP A 208 -3.36 0.42 -20.84
C ASP A 208 -3.32 -0.93 -20.11
N ALA A 209 -4.13 -1.87 -20.57
CA ALA A 209 -4.22 -3.24 -20.06
C ALA A 209 -3.52 -4.26 -20.98
N SER A 210 -2.84 -3.79 -22.04
CA SER A 210 -2.20 -4.67 -23.01
C SER A 210 -1.20 -5.60 -22.34
N GLY A 211 -1.36 -6.90 -22.56
CA GLY A 211 -0.51 -7.93 -21.94
C GLY A 211 -1.13 -8.64 -20.75
N LEU A 212 -2.11 -8.07 -20.04
CA LEU A 212 -2.69 -8.70 -18.83
C LEU A 212 -3.41 -10.02 -19.09
N ASP A 213 -4.06 -10.15 -20.25
CA ASP A 213 -4.73 -11.39 -20.67
C ASP A 213 -3.79 -12.36 -21.40
N THR A 214 -2.50 -12.01 -21.53
CA THR A 214 -1.53 -12.87 -22.21
C THR A 214 -1.18 -14.04 -21.31
N LYS A 215 -1.53 -15.24 -21.77
CA LYS A 215 -1.19 -16.47 -21.06
C LYS A 215 0.32 -16.64 -20.96
N ALA A 216 0.78 -16.97 -19.76
CA ALA A 216 2.16 -17.30 -19.51
C ALA A 216 2.62 -18.56 -20.28
N PRO A 217 3.85 -18.56 -20.82
CA PRO A 217 4.36 -19.62 -21.68
C PRO A 217 4.59 -20.95 -20.95
N ASP A 218 4.91 -20.91 -19.65
CA ASP A 218 5.35 -22.09 -18.91
C ASP A 218 4.36 -22.56 -17.83
N TYR A 219 3.49 -21.67 -17.36
CA TYR A 219 2.42 -21.95 -16.41
C TYR A 219 1.13 -21.23 -16.83
N PRO A 220 0.21 -21.89 -17.57
CA PRO A 220 -0.92 -21.22 -18.24
C PRO A 220 -1.90 -20.44 -17.35
N ASP A 221 -1.90 -20.68 -16.04
CA ASP A 221 -2.73 -19.97 -15.06
C ASP A 221 -2.10 -18.64 -14.61
N ALA A 222 -0.85 -18.34 -15.02
CA ALA A 222 -0.21 -17.06 -14.76
C ALA A 222 -0.43 -16.05 -15.89
N ALA A 223 -0.41 -14.77 -15.52
CA ALA A 223 -0.23 -13.67 -16.46
C ALA A 223 1.22 -13.64 -16.98
N TRP A 224 1.41 -13.16 -18.21
CA TRP A 224 2.75 -12.94 -18.78
C TRP A 224 3.11 -11.46 -18.77
N VAL A 225 4.05 -11.08 -17.92
CA VAL A 225 4.63 -9.72 -17.89
C VAL A 225 6.15 -9.86 -17.87
N PRO A 226 6.84 -9.74 -19.02
CA PRO A 226 8.25 -10.08 -19.09
C PRO A 226 9.12 -9.12 -18.28
N ALA A 227 10.12 -9.67 -17.59
CA ALA A 227 11.24 -8.91 -17.07
C ALA A 227 12.07 -8.30 -18.22
N HIS A 228 12.83 -7.25 -17.94
CA HIS A 228 13.73 -6.67 -18.92
C HIS A 228 14.87 -7.66 -19.26
N GLY A 229 15.27 -7.73 -20.54
CA GLY A 229 16.31 -8.66 -21.01
C GLY A 229 17.70 -8.44 -20.38
N ALA A 230 17.91 -7.35 -19.66
CA ALA A 230 19.13 -7.08 -18.89
C ALA A 230 19.16 -7.80 -17.53
N ASN A 231 18.04 -8.38 -17.11
CA ASN A 231 17.83 -8.95 -15.78
C ASN A 231 17.79 -10.48 -15.77
N TYR A 232 18.06 -11.14 -16.90
CA TYR A 232 18.21 -12.59 -17.01
C TYR A 232 19.18 -12.92 -18.15
N ALA A 233 19.63 -14.18 -18.21
CA ALA A 233 20.38 -14.71 -19.33
C ALA A 233 19.51 -15.66 -20.16
N ASP A 234 19.67 -15.62 -21.49
CA ASP A 234 19.04 -16.59 -22.38
C ASP A 234 19.62 -17.99 -22.18
N GLY A 235 18.74 -18.98 -22.09
CA GLY A 235 19.13 -20.36 -21.86
C GLY A 235 19.56 -20.64 -20.41
N ARG A 236 20.02 -21.89 -20.21
CA ARG A 236 20.52 -22.41 -18.93
C ARG A 236 21.80 -23.21 -19.14
N SER A 237 22.74 -23.07 -18.21
CA SER A 237 23.97 -23.86 -18.19
C SER A 237 23.89 -25.11 -17.32
N ALA A 238 22.80 -25.28 -16.54
CA ALA A 238 22.58 -26.44 -15.69
C ALA A 238 21.11 -26.91 -15.77
N LYS A 239 20.88 -28.18 -15.41
CA LYS A 239 19.53 -28.72 -15.29
C LYS A 239 18.84 -28.07 -14.08
N ILE A 240 17.56 -27.76 -14.22
CA ILE A 240 16.72 -27.36 -13.10
C ILE A 240 16.64 -28.51 -12.10
N ASP A 241 17.09 -28.25 -10.87
CA ASP A 241 17.08 -29.19 -9.76
C ASP A 241 16.45 -28.60 -8.49
N LYS A 242 16.15 -27.29 -8.46
CA LYS A 242 15.57 -26.61 -7.30
C LYS A 242 14.46 -25.63 -7.67
N ILE A 243 13.55 -25.44 -6.73
CA ILE A 243 12.59 -24.33 -6.71
C ILE A 243 12.89 -23.50 -5.46
N VAL A 244 13.10 -22.21 -5.63
CA VAL A 244 13.51 -21.30 -4.55
C VAL A 244 12.35 -20.38 -4.23
N VAL A 245 11.92 -20.40 -2.97
CA VAL A 245 10.89 -19.53 -2.41
C VAL A 245 11.57 -18.28 -1.86
N HIS A 246 11.12 -17.13 -2.32
CA HIS A 246 11.56 -15.80 -1.89
C HIS A 246 10.41 -15.01 -1.29
N VAL A 247 10.75 -13.99 -0.51
CA VAL A 247 9.83 -12.89 -0.14
C VAL A 247 10.42 -11.59 -0.63
N THR A 248 9.61 -10.80 -1.33
CA THR A 248 10.07 -9.66 -2.13
C THR A 248 10.57 -8.48 -1.31
N GLN A 249 10.15 -8.34 -0.04
CA GLN A 249 10.28 -7.10 0.74
C GLN A 249 9.67 -5.92 -0.02
N GLY A 250 8.42 -6.06 -0.49
CA GLY A 250 7.68 -5.04 -1.23
C GLY A 250 6.39 -5.54 -1.90
N SER A 251 5.66 -4.63 -2.55
CA SER A 251 4.39 -4.90 -3.22
C SER A 251 4.53 -5.66 -4.55
N TYR A 252 3.46 -6.34 -4.97
CA TYR A 252 3.40 -7.19 -6.16
C TYR A 252 3.74 -6.42 -7.44
N ALA A 253 3.07 -5.29 -7.67
CA ALA A 253 3.33 -4.44 -8.81
C ALA A 253 4.73 -3.79 -8.72
N GLY A 254 5.18 -3.45 -7.51
CA GLY A 254 6.52 -2.93 -7.25
C GLY A 254 7.62 -3.90 -7.67
N THR A 255 7.50 -5.19 -7.32
CA THR A 255 8.43 -6.24 -7.75
C THR A 255 8.44 -6.41 -9.26
N ILE A 256 7.27 -6.46 -9.90
CA ILE A 256 7.16 -6.59 -11.36
C ILE A 256 7.82 -5.40 -12.06
N SER A 257 7.51 -4.18 -11.63
CA SER A 257 8.12 -2.95 -12.14
C SER A 257 9.65 -2.96 -11.96
N TRP A 258 10.15 -3.41 -10.80
CA TRP A 258 11.58 -3.50 -10.54
C TRP A 258 12.28 -4.47 -11.50
N PHE A 259 11.68 -5.62 -11.80
CA PHE A 259 12.25 -6.57 -12.77
C PHE A 259 12.16 -6.08 -14.23
N GLN A 260 11.36 -5.05 -14.52
CA GLN A 260 11.34 -4.34 -15.81
C GLN A 260 12.37 -3.21 -15.90
N ASN A 261 12.97 -2.80 -14.78
CA ASN A 261 14.04 -1.81 -14.78
C ASN A 261 15.35 -2.45 -15.29
N PRO A 262 15.94 -1.99 -16.41
CA PRO A 262 17.20 -2.53 -16.94
C PRO A 262 18.38 -2.44 -15.96
N ASP A 263 18.34 -1.54 -14.99
CA ASP A 263 19.40 -1.31 -14.01
C ASP A 263 19.29 -2.18 -12.76
N ALA A 264 18.17 -2.89 -12.56
CA ALA A 264 17.95 -3.74 -11.40
C ALA A 264 18.97 -4.89 -11.33
N LYS A 265 19.33 -5.48 -12.48
CA LYS A 265 20.22 -6.65 -12.61
C LYS A 265 19.78 -7.86 -11.77
N VAL A 266 18.49 -7.93 -11.45
CA VAL A 266 17.85 -9.02 -10.70
C VAL A 266 16.48 -9.34 -11.30
N SER A 267 16.06 -10.60 -11.21
CA SER A 267 14.72 -11.05 -11.59
C SER A 267 14.41 -12.42 -11.00
N SER A 268 13.12 -12.78 -10.93
CA SER A 268 12.66 -14.15 -10.68
C SER A 268 11.83 -14.68 -11.85
N HIS A 269 11.48 -15.96 -11.82
CA HIS A 269 10.64 -16.55 -12.87
C HIS A 269 9.17 -16.20 -12.65
N TYR A 270 8.74 -16.18 -11.39
CA TYR A 270 7.34 -15.96 -11.00
C TYR A 270 7.24 -15.02 -9.80
N VAL A 271 6.16 -14.24 -9.75
CA VAL A 271 5.75 -13.43 -8.59
C VAL A 271 4.33 -13.85 -8.19
N VAL A 272 4.07 -14.00 -6.89
CA VAL A 272 2.77 -14.38 -6.32
C VAL A 272 2.24 -13.26 -5.42
N ARG A 273 1.02 -12.81 -5.71
CA ARG A 273 0.33 -11.77 -4.95
C ARG A 273 -0.28 -12.32 -3.65
N SER A 274 -0.19 -11.55 -2.58
CA SER A 274 -0.68 -11.91 -1.26
C SER A 274 -2.20 -12.04 -1.19
N LYS A 275 -2.95 -11.01 -1.59
CA LYS A 275 -4.39 -10.94 -1.31
C LYS A 275 -5.24 -12.06 -1.95
N ASP A 276 -4.85 -12.56 -3.12
CA ASP A 276 -5.67 -13.47 -3.93
C ASP A 276 -4.87 -14.61 -4.60
N GLY A 277 -3.55 -14.63 -4.43
CA GLY A 277 -2.68 -15.63 -5.03
C GLY A 277 -2.45 -15.47 -6.54
N GLN A 278 -2.74 -14.30 -7.14
CA GLN A 278 -2.45 -14.06 -8.55
C GLN A 278 -0.96 -14.34 -8.84
N VAL A 279 -0.70 -15.11 -9.90
CA VAL A 279 0.66 -15.47 -10.35
C VAL A 279 0.98 -14.71 -11.63
N THR A 280 2.15 -14.07 -11.67
CA THR A 280 2.72 -13.49 -12.89
C THR A 280 4.03 -14.19 -13.21
N GLN A 281 4.18 -14.69 -14.43
CA GLN A 281 5.44 -15.19 -14.95
C GLN A 281 6.20 -14.05 -15.65
N MET A 282 7.48 -13.90 -15.32
CA MET A 282 8.33 -12.82 -15.80
C MET A 282 9.54 -13.28 -16.61
N VAL A 283 10.07 -14.46 -16.31
CA VAL A 283 11.16 -15.10 -17.06
C VAL A 283 10.72 -16.50 -17.45
N ARG A 284 11.02 -16.90 -18.70
CA ARG A 284 10.74 -18.26 -19.17
C ARG A 284 11.55 -19.27 -18.37
N ASP A 285 10.98 -20.44 -18.10
CA ASP A 285 11.69 -21.53 -17.39
C ASP A 285 13.01 -21.91 -18.10
N ALA A 286 13.03 -21.77 -19.43
CA ALA A 286 14.18 -22.06 -20.29
C ALA A 286 15.34 -21.07 -20.13
N ASN A 287 15.10 -19.90 -19.53
CA ASN A 287 16.10 -18.85 -19.30
C ASN A 287 16.57 -18.87 -17.83
N THR A 288 17.66 -18.17 -17.56
CA THR A 288 18.26 -18.08 -16.23
C THR A 288 17.93 -16.71 -15.61
N ALA A 289 16.92 -16.65 -14.75
CA ALA A 289 16.64 -15.46 -13.94
C ALA A 289 17.74 -15.21 -12.88
N TYR A 290 17.87 -13.97 -12.43
CA TYR A 290 18.92 -13.54 -11.50
C TYR A 290 18.34 -13.33 -10.08
N HIS A 291 18.09 -14.42 -9.34
CA HIS A 291 17.42 -14.37 -8.02
C HIS A 291 18.20 -15.01 -6.85
N ALA A 292 19.17 -15.89 -7.11
CA ALA A 292 19.81 -16.72 -6.09
C ALA A 292 21.28 -17.04 -6.41
N ARG A 293 22.02 -16.05 -6.93
CA ARG A 293 23.49 -16.11 -7.15
C ARG A 293 23.92 -17.41 -7.87
N SER A 294 24.68 -18.28 -7.19
CA SER A 294 25.21 -19.53 -7.74
C SER A 294 24.12 -20.54 -8.13
N ALA A 295 22.94 -20.46 -7.52
CA ALA A 295 21.81 -21.33 -7.80
C ALA A 295 20.98 -20.91 -9.03
N ASN A 296 21.21 -19.70 -9.60
CA ASN A 296 20.44 -19.20 -10.75
C ASN A 296 20.35 -20.23 -11.89
N SER A 297 21.50 -20.78 -12.28
CA SER A 297 21.59 -21.69 -13.43
C SER A 297 20.86 -23.02 -13.25
N SER A 298 20.58 -23.46 -12.02
CA SER A 298 19.95 -24.74 -11.70
C SER A 298 18.60 -24.62 -10.98
N SER A 299 18.05 -23.42 -10.82
CA SER A 299 16.82 -23.25 -10.04
C SER A 299 15.80 -22.31 -10.66
N LEU A 300 14.54 -22.47 -10.27
CA LEU A 300 13.44 -21.57 -10.58
C LEU A 300 13.04 -20.78 -9.33
N GLY A 301 13.18 -19.46 -9.35
CA GLY A 301 12.75 -18.56 -8.28
C GLY A 301 11.28 -18.16 -8.36
N ILE A 302 10.60 -18.20 -7.21
CA ILE A 302 9.23 -17.71 -6.98
C ILE A 302 9.28 -16.65 -5.89
N GLU A 303 8.93 -15.42 -6.25
CA GLU A 303 8.81 -14.28 -5.36
C GLU A 303 7.41 -14.20 -4.76
N HIS A 304 7.32 -13.94 -3.47
CA HIS A 304 6.05 -13.74 -2.76
C HIS A 304 5.99 -12.30 -2.26
N GLU A 305 4.97 -11.57 -2.68
CA GLU A 305 4.71 -10.21 -2.20
C GLU A 305 4.68 -10.17 -0.67
N GLY A 306 5.35 -9.17 -0.10
CA GLY A 306 5.23 -8.83 1.32
C GLY A 306 6.56 -8.71 2.04
N TYR A 307 6.50 -8.79 3.37
CA TYR A 307 7.61 -8.50 4.27
C TYR A 307 7.83 -9.64 5.27
N VAL A 308 9.09 -10.06 5.45
CA VAL A 308 9.48 -11.25 6.25
C VAL A 308 9.21 -11.13 7.75
N ASP A 309 8.98 -9.92 8.24
CA ASP A 309 8.69 -9.58 9.64
C ASP A 309 7.21 -9.35 9.93
N ASP A 310 6.34 -9.40 8.91
CA ASP A 310 4.90 -9.29 9.05
C ASP A 310 4.17 -10.55 8.54
N ALA A 311 3.53 -11.26 9.47
CA ALA A 311 2.79 -12.49 9.17
C ALA A 311 1.54 -12.27 8.31
N SER A 312 1.00 -11.04 8.25
CA SER A 312 -0.25 -10.72 7.56
C SER A 312 -0.17 -10.95 6.04
N TRP A 313 1.04 -10.91 5.47
CA TRP A 313 1.31 -11.14 4.06
C TRP A 313 1.17 -12.60 3.64
N PHE A 314 1.32 -13.57 4.56
CA PHE A 314 1.36 -14.99 4.19
C PHE A 314 -0.04 -15.61 4.22
N THR A 315 -0.87 -15.23 3.26
CA THR A 315 -2.29 -15.61 3.20
C THR A 315 -2.51 -17.03 2.63
N ASP A 316 -3.65 -17.65 2.95
CA ASP A 316 -4.05 -18.94 2.37
C ASP A 316 -4.13 -18.92 0.83
N PRO A 317 -4.70 -17.89 0.17
CA PRO A 317 -4.63 -17.74 -1.29
C PRO A 317 -3.20 -17.76 -1.86
N MET A 318 -2.26 -17.04 -1.23
CA MET A 318 -0.86 -17.03 -1.64
C MET A 318 -0.24 -18.43 -1.52
N TYR A 319 -0.36 -19.06 -0.35
CA TYR A 319 0.19 -20.40 -0.11
C TYR A 319 -0.34 -21.42 -1.11
N ARG A 320 -1.65 -21.42 -1.39
CA ARG A 320 -2.27 -22.37 -2.33
C ARG A 320 -1.81 -22.17 -3.75
N SER A 321 -1.78 -20.93 -4.24
CA SER A 321 -1.39 -20.64 -5.62
C SER A 321 0.09 -20.91 -5.85
N SER A 322 0.94 -20.52 -4.89
CA SER A 322 2.36 -20.86 -4.91
C SER A 322 2.61 -22.36 -4.82
N ALA A 323 1.90 -23.09 -3.96
CA ALA A 323 2.06 -24.53 -3.86
C ALA A 323 1.64 -25.26 -5.15
N LYS A 324 0.55 -24.81 -5.80
CA LYS A 324 0.12 -25.31 -7.11
C LYS A 324 1.17 -25.05 -8.19
N LEU A 325 1.74 -23.84 -8.22
CA LEU A 325 2.84 -23.49 -9.12
C LEU A 325 4.06 -24.38 -8.86
N THR A 326 4.52 -24.49 -7.62
CA THR A 326 5.68 -25.32 -7.24
C THR A 326 5.47 -26.78 -7.63
N ARG A 327 4.27 -27.33 -7.42
CA ARG A 327 3.95 -28.68 -7.86
C ARG A 327 4.03 -28.83 -9.38
N HIS A 328 3.44 -27.90 -10.13
CA HIS A 328 3.51 -27.89 -11.60
C HIS A 328 4.96 -27.84 -12.10
N LEU A 329 5.78 -26.94 -11.55
CA LEU A 329 7.18 -26.80 -11.92
C LEU A 329 7.98 -28.07 -11.57
N ALA A 330 7.72 -28.66 -10.41
CA ALA A 330 8.38 -29.87 -9.97
C ALA A 330 8.05 -31.07 -10.87
N ASP A 331 6.77 -31.25 -11.23
CA ASP A 331 6.33 -32.30 -12.14
C ASP A 331 6.91 -32.09 -13.55
N LYS A 332 6.94 -30.84 -14.05
CA LYS A 332 7.48 -30.50 -15.38
C LYS A 332 8.98 -30.74 -15.51
N HIS A 333 9.76 -30.38 -14.48
CA HIS A 333 11.23 -30.41 -14.53
C HIS A 333 11.85 -31.61 -13.81
N GLY A 334 11.04 -32.45 -13.16
CA GLY A 334 11.47 -33.63 -12.41
C GLY A 334 12.20 -33.27 -11.12
N VAL A 335 11.74 -32.24 -10.42
CA VAL A 335 12.29 -31.79 -9.12
C VAL A 335 11.59 -32.58 -7.99
N PRO A 336 12.32 -33.24 -7.07
CA PRO A 336 11.70 -33.94 -5.95
C PRO A 336 10.92 -33.02 -5.01
N LEU A 337 9.76 -33.49 -4.52
CA LEU A 337 8.89 -32.74 -3.58
C LEU A 337 9.38 -32.83 -2.13
N ASP A 338 10.62 -32.41 -1.88
CA ASP A 338 11.24 -32.39 -0.56
C ASP A 338 11.96 -31.07 -0.26
N ARG A 339 12.37 -30.91 1.01
CA ARG A 339 13.04 -29.70 1.51
C ARG A 339 14.51 -29.56 1.10
N LYS A 340 15.05 -30.51 0.35
CA LYS A 340 16.39 -30.38 -0.26
C LYS A 340 16.33 -29.71 -1.63
N HIS A 341 15.18 -29.75 -2.29
CA HIS A 341 14.99 -29.24 -3.64
C HIS A 341 14.00 -28.08 -3.71
N ILE A 342 13.01 -28.05 -2.83
CA ILE A 342 12.17 -26.87 -2.60
C ILE A 342 12.73 -26.19 -1.38
N VAL A 343 13.38 -25.04 -1.56
CA VAL A 343 14.20 -24.36 -0.55
C VAL A 343 13.83 -22.88 -0.44
N GLY A 344 14.10 -22.26 0.70
CA GLY A 344 14.09 -20.82 0.88
C GLY A 344 15.39 -20.21 0.37
N HIS A 345 15.36 -18.93 0.04
CA HIS A 345 16.57 -18.22 -0.38
C HIS A 345 17.66 -18.26 0.70
N ASN A 346 17.28 -18.09 1.96
CA ASN A 346 18.16 -18.15 3.13
C ASN A 346 18.85 -19.52 3.35
N GLU A 347 18.38 -20.59 2.71
CA GLU A 347 18.97 -21.94 2.82
C GLU A 347 20.02 -22.23 1.74
N LEU A 348 20.17 -21.35 0.76
CA LEU A 348 21.16 -21.50 -0.29
C LEU A 348 22.56 -21.04 0.18
N PRO A 349 23.63 -21.65 -0.33
CA PRO A 349 24.99 -21.23 0.03
C PRO A 349 25.27 -19.81 -0.47
N ASP A 350 26.18 -19.12 0.23
CA ASP A 350 26.69 -17.80 -0.14
C ASP A 350 25.61 -16.69 -0.26
N ASN A 351 24.51 -16.82 0.48
CA ASN A 351 23.48 -15.79 0.58
C ASN A 351 23.64 -14.93 1.86
N ASP A 352 23.29 -13.66 1.76
CA ASP A 352 23.22 -12.65 2.81
C ASP A 352 21.77 -12.25 3.15
N HIS A 353 20.82 -13.05 2.66
CA HIS A 353 19.39 -12.83 2.70
C HIS A 353 18.71 -13.61 3.84
N THR A 354 17.59 -13.10 4.32
CA THR A 354 16.81 -13.72 5.41
C THR A 354 15.48 -14.31 4.96
N ASP A 355 15.08 -14.06 3.71
CA ASP A 355 13.82 -14.53 3.14
C ASP A 355 13.83 -16.05 2.85
N PRO A 356 12.67 -16.73 2.95
CA PRO A 356 11.31 -16.21 3.14
C PRO A 356 10.94 -15.84 4.59
N GLY A 357 11.91 -15.88 5.52
CA GLY A 357 11.72 -15.37 6.87
C GLY A 357 11.03 -16.32 7.84
N LYS A 358 10.96 -15.88 9.10
CA LYS A 358 10.45 -16.68 10.23
C LYS A 358 8.94 -16.97 10.16
N HIS A 359 8.20 -16.17 9.40
CA HIS A 359 6.74 -16.28 9.27
C HIS A 359 6.31 -17.22 8.13
N TRP A 360 7.24 -17.62 7.26
CA TRP A 360 6.96 -18.63 6.23
C TRP A 360 6.81 -20.03 6.85
N ASN A 361 5.60 -20.58 6.77
CA ASN A 361 5.24 -21.86 7.34
C ASN A 361 5.51 -23.00 6.35
N TRP A 362 6.73 -23.55 6.43
CA TRP A 362 7.18 -24.65 5.57
C TRP A 362 6.32 -25.91 5.67
N ASP A 363 5.82 -26.26 6.86
CA ASP A 363 4.99 -27.45 7.04
C ASP A 363 3.67 -27.33 6.29
N THR A 364 3.02 -26.16 6.39
CA THR A 364 1.78 -25.85 5.66
C THR A 364 2.04 -25.83 4.16
N TYR A 365 3.09 -25.14 3.72
CA TYR A 365 3.44 -25.04 2.31
C TYR A 365 3.73 -26.41 1.69
N MET A 366 4.58 -27.22 2.33
CA MET A 366 4.95 -28.53 1.80
C MET A 366 3.79 -29.53 1.83
N LYS A 367 2.83 -29.39 2.76
CA LYS A 367 1.58 -30.16 2.73
C LYS A 367 0.77 -29.83 1.48
N LEU A 368 0.60 -28.54 1.18
CA LEU A 368 -0.12 -28.09 -0.03
C LEU A 368 0.56 -28.52 -1.32
N VAL A 369 1.90 -28.47 -1.38
CA VAL A 369 2.69 -28.90 -2.56
C VAL A 369 2.50 -30.39 -2.86
N LYS A 370 2.43 -31.22 -1.82
CA LYS A 370 2.34 -32.68 -1.97
C LYS A 370 0.93 -33.16 -2.37
N GLY A 371 -0.09 -32.39 -2.02
CA GLY A 371 -1.50 -32.74 -2.20
C GLY A 371 -2.06 -33.41 -0.95
#